data_AF-A0A3D1J4Q9-F1
#
_entry.id   AF-A0A3D1J4Q9-F1
#
_cell.length_a   1.000
_cell.length_b   1.000
_cell.length_c   1.000
_cell.angle_alpha   90.00
_cell.angle_beta   90.00
_cell.angle_gamma   90.00
#
_symmetry.space_group_name_H-M   'P 1'
#
loop_
_entity.id
_entity.type
_entity.pdbx_description
1 polymer ?
#
loop_
_entity_poly.entity_id
_entity_poly.type
_entity_poly.pdbx_seq_one_letter_code
_entity_poly.pdbx_strand_id
1 'polypeptide(L)'
;MIDQAAAKALFSKENLKDGEQYAGLILGKDGEPDYHPVVLPGEAENVKWAAAVKWATKTGGDLPTRREQSLLFANLKDQFQPRWYWSGEQRASIPGCAWLQSFVYGSQYLYPKSFEYRARAVRRLKIL
;
A
#
# COMPACT_ATOMS: atom_id res chain seq x y z
N MET A 1 13.37 26.32 -15.72
CA MET A 1 12.95 24.90 -15.84
C MET A 1 13.24 24.27 -14.49
N ILE A 2 12.23 23.81 -13.75
CA ILE A 2 12.48 23.16 -12.45
C ILE A 2 13.13 21.81 -12.73
N ASP A 3 14.28 21.55 -12.12
CA ASP A 3 14.89 20.24 -12.13
C ASP A 3 14.00 19.27 -11.32
N GLN A 4 13.22 18.46 -12.05
CA GLN A 4 12.30 17.49 -11.44
C GLN A 4 13.03 16.42 -10.63
N ALA A 5 14.27 16.08 -11.00
CA ALA A 5 15.06 15.11 -10.25
C ALA A 5 15.48 15.70 -8.90
N ALA A 6 15.94 16.95 -8.88
CA ALA A 6 16.25 17.67 -7.64
C ALA A 6 15.00 17.83 -6.74
N ALA A 7 13.84 18.15 -7.32
CA ALA A 7 12.58 18.27 -6.57
C ALA A 7 12.17 16.94 -5.91
N LYS A 8 12.25 15.81 -6.63
CA LYS A 8 11.95 14.49 -6.07
C LYS A 8 12.93 14.07 -4.97
N ALA A 9 14.22 14.36 -5.17
CA ALA A 9 15.25 14.07 -4.17
C ALA A 9 15.04 14.87 -2.89
N LEU A 10 14.72 16.17 -3.00
CA LEU A 10 14.41 17.02 -1.86
C LEU A 10 13.16 16.53 -1.12
N PHE A 11 12.06 16.28 -1.83
CA PHE A 11 10.84 15.74 -1.24
C PHE A 11 11.12 14.45 -0.45
N SER A 12 11.89 13.53 -1.05
CA SER A 12 12.22 12.26 -0.42
C SER A 12 13.06 12.46 0.85
N LYS A 13 14.05 13.36 0.81
CA LYS A 13 14.91 13.70 1.95
C LYS A 13 14.13 14.29 3.11
N GLU A 14 13.14 15.12 2.83
CA GLU A 14 12.35 15.81 3.85
C GLU A 14 11.25 14.92 4.45
N ASN A 15 10.71 13.98 3.67
CA ASN A 15 9.46 13.30 4.02
C ASN A 15 9.58 11.79 4.24
N LEU A 16 10.69 11.15 3.86
CA LEU A 16 10.88 9.70 4.03
C LEU A 16 11.88 9.40 5.15
N LYS A 17 11.62 8.30 5.85
CA LYS A 17 12.53 7.68 6.82
C LYS A 17 13.33 6.57 6.14
N ASP A 18 14.40 6.14 6.79
CA ASP A 18 15.25 5.06 6.29
C ASP A 18 14.43 3.79 5.98
N GLY A 19 14.62 3.26 4.77
CA GLY A 19 13.95 2.05 4.29
C GLY A 19 12.52 2.25 3.78
N GLU A 20 11.95 3.45 3.90
CA GLU A 20 10.63 3.75 3.33
C GLU A 20 10.69 3.99 1.82
N GLN A 21 9.62 3.63 1.12
CA GLN A 21 9.53 3.71 -0.33
C GLN A 21 8.37 4.60 -0.75
N TYR A 22 8.68 5.67 -1.48
CA TYR A 22 7.67 6.59 -2.01
C TYR A 22 6.92 5.97 -3.18
N ALA A 23 5.59 5.87 -3.08
CA ALA A 23 4.75 5.25 -4.10
C ALA A 23 4.27 6.20 -5.20
N GLY A 24 4.11 7.50 -4.90
CA GLY A 24 3.56 8.49 -5.83
C GLY A 24 2.44 9.34 -5.21
N LEU A 25 1.54 9.83 -6.06
CA LEU A 25 0.39 10.67 -5.69
C LEU A 25 -0.91 9.91 -5.91
N ILE A 26 -1.84 10.00 -4.96
CA ILE A 26 -3.22 9.58 -5.13
C ILE A 26 -4.14 10.78 -4.95
N LEU A 27 -5.02 10.97 -5.94
CA LEU A 27 -6.07 11.97 -5.85
C LEU A 27 -7.11 11.56 -4.80
N GLY A 28 -7.42 12.50 -3.91
CA GLY A 28 -8.51 12.39 -2.95
C GLY A 28 -9.87 12.19 -3.64
N LYS A 29 -10.87 11.79 -2.87
CA LYS A 29 -12.24 11.62 -3.34
C LYS A 29 -13.19 12.22 -2.31
N ASP A 30 -14.35 12.67 -2.78
CA ASP A 30 -15.45 13.12 -1.92
C ASP A 30 -15.03 14.24 -0.94
N GLY A 31 -14.16 15.14 -1.41
CA GLY A 31 -13.64 16.27 -0.62
C GLY A 31 -12.42 15.96 0.25
N GLU A 32 -11.96 14.70 0.29
CA GLU A 32 -10.70 14.35 0.94
C GLU A 32 -9.50 14.93 0.16
N PRO A 33 -8.42 15.32 0.85
CA PRO A 33 -7.21 15.81 0.21
C PRO A 33 -6.51 14.73 -0.61
N ASP A 34 -5.75 15.16 -1.60
CA ASP A 34 -4.74 14.33 -2.25
C ASP A 34 -3.68 13.90 -1.23
N TYR A 35 -3.00 12.79 -1.49
CA TYR A 35 -2.00 12.28 -0.58
C TYR A 35 -0.91 11.45 -1.26
N HIS A 36 0.20 11.33 -0.55
CA HIS A 36 1.36 10.53 -0.94
C HIS A 36 1.42 9.25 -0.10
N PRO A 37 1.18 8.06 -0.69
CA PRO A 37 1.42 6.80 -0.01
C PRO A 37 2.92 6.52 0.09
N VAL A 38 3.34 6.09 1.26
CA VAL A 38 4.72 5.68 1.56
C VAL A 38 4.67 4.27 2.13
N VAL A 39 5.37 3.33 1.48
CA VAL A 39 5.49 1.95 1.96
C VAL A 39 6.52 1.91 3.06
N LEU A 40 6.12 1.34 4.20
CA LEU A 40 7.00 1.12 5.34
C LEU A 40 7.92 -0.09 5.12
N PRO A 41 9.10 -0.10 5.76
CA PRO A 41 10.00 -1.25 5.68
C PRO A 41 9.37 -2.51 6.28
N GLY A 42 9.74 -3.66 5.71
CA GLY A 42 9.28 -4.98 6.15
C GLY A 42 7.98 -5.46 5.50
N GLU A 43 7.69 -6.74 5.73
CA GLU A 43 6.48 -7.41 5.27
C GLU A 43 6.05 -8.50 6.27
N ALA A 44 4.77 -8.86 6.26
CA ALA A 44 4.31 -10.09 6.87
C ALA A 44 4.03 -11.13 5.78
N GLU A 45 4.35 -12.38 6.07
CA GLU A 45 4.16 -13.51 5.15
C GLU A 45 3.20 -14.53 5.75
N ASN A 46 2.42 -15.19 4.89
CA ASN A 46 1.51 -16.27 5.26
C ASN A 46 0.60 -15.91 6.45
N VAL A 47 0.01 -14.71 6.40
CA VAL A 47 -0.88 -14.22 7.46
C VAL A 47 -2.32 -14.13 6.97
N LYS A 48 -3.25 -14.51 7.85
CA LYS A 48 -4.68 -14.24 7.67
C LYS A 48 -4.94 -12.73 7.70
N TRP A 49 -6.01 -12.29 7.06
CA TRP A 49 -6.28 -10.85 6.88
C TRP A 49 -6.29 -10.06 8.20
N ALA A 50 -6.91 -10.59 9.27
CA ALA A 50 -6.94 -9.92 10.56
C ALA A 50 -5.55 -9.78 11.20
N ALA A 51 -4.65 -10.75 10.98
CA ALA A 51 -3.26 -10.66 11.44
C ALA A 51 -2.46 -9.69 10.58
N ALA A 52 -2.73 -9.62 9.27
CA ALA A 52 -2.13 -8.64 8.36
C ALA A 52 -2.47 -7.20 8.77
N VAL A 53 -3.74 -6.91 9.11
CA VAL A 53 -4.16 -5.59 9.61
C VAL A 53 -3.42 -5.24 10.89
N LYS A 54 -3.41 -6.15 11.89
CA LYS A 54 -2.71 -5.93 13.16
C LYS A 54 -1.22 -5.69 12.98
N TRP A 55 -0.58 -6.46 12.09
CA TRP A 55 0.82 -6.30 11.76
C TRP A 55 1.07 -4.90 11.15
N ALA A 56 0.27 -4.47 10.19
CA ALA A 56 0.45 -3.17 9.55
C ALA A 56 0.31 -2.01 10.55
N THR A 57 -0.71 -2.06 11.42
CA THR A 57 -0.90 -1.08 12.50
C THR A 57 0.29 -1.06 13.46
N LYS A 58 0.81 -2.23 13.85
CA LYS A 58 2.00 -2.34 14.70
C LYS A 58 3.25 -1.75 14.03
N THR A 59 3.37 -1.88 12.70
CA THR A 59 4.46 -1.28 11.90
C THR A 59 4.32 0.25 11.79
N GLY A 60 3.17 0.83 12.17
CA GLY A 60 2.93 2.27 12.12
C GLY A 60 2.22 2.77 10.87
N GLY A 61 1.53 1.87 10.15
CA GLY A 61 0.72 2.20 8.98
C GLY A 61 -0.53 1.34 8.90
N ASP A 62 -1.12 1.27 7.71
CA ASP A 62 -2.27 0.41 7.42
C ASP A 62 -1.96 -0.52 6.25
N LEU A 63 -2.80 -1.54 6.04
CA LEU A 63 -2.78 -2.22 4.76
C LEU A 63 -3.17 -1.24 3.63
N PRO A 64 -2.56 -1.37 2.44
CA PRO A 64 -2.90 -0.53 1.31
C PRO A 64 -4.33 -0.80 0.84
N THR A 65 -5.04 0.26 0.49
CA THR A 65 -6.30 0.22 -0.26
C THR A 65 -6.07 -0.36 -1.66
N ARG A 66 -7.14 -0.68 -2.39
CA ARG A 66 -7.03 -1.21 -3.75
C ARG A 66 -6.39 -0.19 -4.70
N ARG A 67 -6.73 1.10 -4.55
CA ARG A 67 -6.12 2.17 -5.35
C ARG A 67 -4.63 2.29 -5.07
N GLU A 68 -4.24 2.23 -3.79
CA GLU A 68 -2.84 2.23 -3.40
C GLU A 68 -2.12 1.02 -3.97
N GLN A 69 -2.66 -0.19 -3.86
CA GLN A 69 -2.04 -1.38 -4.44
C GLN A 69 -1.79 -1.25 -5.94
N SER A 70 -2.73 -0.69 -6.70
CA SER A 70 -2.52 -0.46 -8.14
C SER A 70 -1.39 0.53 -8.41
N LEU A 71 -1.27 1.59 -7.61
CA LEU A 71 -0.13 2.52 -7.70
C LEU A 71 1.20 1.85 -7.30
N LEU A 72 1.19 1.04 -6.25
CA LEU A 72 2.36 0.27 -5.80
C LEU A 72 2.84 -0.70 -6.89
N PHE A 73 1.92 -1.35 -7.61
CA PHE A 73 2.28 -2.19 -8.75
C PHE A 73 2.80 -1.38 -9.93
N ALA A 74 2.27 -0.18 -10.19
CA ALA A 74 2.76 0.66 -11.27
C ALA A 74 4.20 1.14 -11.01
N ASN A 75 4.49 1.58 -9.78
CA ASN A 75 5.69 2.36 -9.50
C ASN A 75 6.76 1.63 -8.66
N LEU A 76 6.38 0.57 -7.95
CA LEU A 76 7.27 -0.14 -7.00
C LEU A 76 7.24 -1.66 -7.20
N LYS A 77 6.81 -2.19 -8.36
CA LYS A 77 6.66 -3.64 -8.57
C LYS A 77 7.92 -4.44 -8.26
N ASP A 78 9.08 -3.89 -8.58
CA ASP A 78 10.41 -4.44 -8.32
C ASP A 78 10.74 -4.58 -6.81
N GLN A 79 10.01 -3.87 -5.96
CA GLN A 79 10.13 -3.90 -4.50
C GLN A 79 9.20 -4.92 -3.83
N PHE A 80 8.49 -5.74 -4.62
CA PHE A 80 7.53 -6.73 -4.13
C PHE A 80 7.85 -8.10 -4.71
N GLN A 81 7.58 -9.14 -3.92
CA GLN A 81 7.63 -10.50 -4.42
C GLN A 81 6.49 -10.73 -5.44
N PRO A 82 6.68 -11.58 -6.47
CA PRO A 82 5.65 -11.92 -7.46
C PRO A 82 4.57 -12.84 -6.84
N ARG A 83 3.84 -12.30 -5.85
CA ARG A 83 2.90 -12.99 -4.96
C ARG A 83 1.66 -12.12 -4.71
N TRP A 84 0.72 -12.67 -3.96
CA TRP A 84 -0.51 -11.99 -3.56
C TRP A 84 -0.31 -11.25 -2.24
N TYR A 85 -0.81 -10.01 -2.19
CA TYR A 85 -0.77 -9.15 -1.00
C TYR A 85 -2.18 -8.69 -0.60
N TRP A 86 -2.50 -8.81 0.69
CA TRP A 86 -3.75 -8.31 1.26
C TRP A 86 -3.92 -6.80 1.08
N SER A 87 -5.15 -6.39 0.77
CA SER A 87 -5.61 -5.01 0.86
C SER A 87 -6.28 -4.75 2.21
N GLY A 88 -6.29 -3.49 2.65
CA GLY A 88 -7.13 -3.03 3.76
C GLY A 88 -8.62 -2.98 3.43
N GLU A 89 -9.00 -3.07 2.15
CA GLU A 89 -10.41 -3.03 1.74
C GLU A 89 -11.10 -4.39 1.85
N GLN A 90 -12.29 -4.38 2.44
CA GLN A 90 -13.22 -5.50 2.50
C GLN A 90 -14.54 -5.13 1.82
N ARG A 91 -15.33 -6.13 1.39
CA ARG A 91 -16.65 -5.89 0.81
C ARG A 91 -17.73 -6.14 1.86
N ALA A 92 -18.54 -5.12 2.17
CA ALA A 92 -19.58 -5.20 3.20
C ALA A 92 -20.58 -6.35 2.96
N SER A 93 -20.96 -6.61 1.71
CA SER A 93 -21.88 -7.70 1.36
C SER A 93 -21.27 -9.10 1.48
N ILE A 94 -19.94 -9.22 1.68
CA ILE A 94 -19.22 -10.49 1.85
C ILE A 94 -18.21 -10.32 2.99
N PRO A 95 -18.67 -10.23 4.25
CA PRO A 95 -17.84 -9.83 5.39
C PRO A 95 -16.70 -10.82 5.70
N GLY A 96 -16.82 -12.06 5.24
CA GLY A 96 -15.78 -13.08 5.33
C GLY A 96 -14.62 -12.89 4.35
N CYS A 97 -14.68 -11.91 3.44
CA CYS A 97 -13.67 -11.72 2.40
C CYS A 97 -13.02 -10.33 2.43
N ALA A 98 -11.78 -10.27 1.96
CA ALA A 98 -11.05 -9.04 1.74
C ALA A 98 -10.39 -9.04 0.35
N TRP A 99 -10.10 -7.85 -0.15
CA TRP A 99 -9.41 -7.70 -1.43
C TRP A 99 -7.93 -8.03 -1.28
N LEU A 100 -7.32 -8.48 -2.38
CA LEU A 100 -5.88 -8.67 -2.53
C LEU A 100 -5.46 -8.37 -3.96
N GLN A 101 -4.17 -8.08 -4.16
CA GLN A 101 -3.58 -7.84 -5.48
C GLN A 101 -2.42 -8.78 -5.75
N SER A 102 -2.35 -9.27 -6.99
CA SER A 102 -1.20 -10.01 -7.50
C SER A 102 -0.12 -9.05 -7.96
N PHE A 103 1.09 -9.21 -7.45
CA PHE A 103 2.28 -8.53 -7.97
C PHE A 103 2.96 -9.29 -9.12
N VAL A 104 2.32 -10.34 -9.64
CA VAL A 104 2.69 -10.99 -10.91
C VAL A 104 2.09 -10.21 -12.09
N TYR A 105 0.77 -10.00 -12.07
CA TYR A 105 0.00 -9.47 -13.20
C TYR A 105 -0.78 -8.18 -12.88
N GLY A 106 -0.79 -7.71 -11.63
CA GLY A 106 -1.52 -6.51 -11.21
C GLY A 106 -3.02 -6.70 -10.97
N SER A 107 -3.55 -7.91 -11.18
CA SER A 107 -4.96 -8.23 -10.99
C SER A 107 -5.37 -8.21 -9.52
N GLN A 108 -6.62 -7.79 -9.26
CA GLN A 108 -7.20 -7.71 -7.92
C GLN A 108 -8.40 -8.65 -7.79
N TYR A 109 -8.47 -9.36 -6.67
CA TYR A 109 -9.55 -10.30 -6.38
C TYR A 109 -10.02 -10.20 -4.93
N LEU A 110 -11.24 -10.67 -4.71
CA LEU A 110 -11.84 -10.81 -3.39
C LEU A 110 -11.69 -12.26 -2.92
N TYR A 111 -11.10 -12.48 -1.75
CA TYR A 111 -10.80 -13.82 -1.22
C TYR A 111 -11.18 -13.97 0.26
N PRO A 112 -11.45 -15.19 0.74
CA PRO A 112 -11.80 -15.42 2.14
C PRO A 112 -10.65 -15.06 3.08
N LYS A 113 -10.95 -14.33 4.15
CA LYS A 113 -9.99 -13.86 5.17
C LYS A 113 -9.31 -14.97 5.96
N SER A 114 -9.81 -16.20 5.84
CA SER A 114 -9.23 -17.41 6.42
C SER A 114 -7.98 -17.90 5.69
N PHE A 115 -7.76 -17.47 4.43
CA PHE A 115 -6.56 -17.77 3.67
C PHE A 115 -5.39 -16.90 4.14
N GLU A 116 -4.19 -17.27 3.71
CA GLU A 116 -2.95 -16.66 4.14
C GLU A 116 -2.21 -16.07 2.93
N TYR A 117 -1.86 -14.79 3.03
CA TYR A 117 -1.14 -14.06 2.00
C TYR A 117 -0.16 -13.08 2.64
N ARG A 118 0.57 -12.34 1.79
CA ARG A 118 1.54 -11.34 2.26
C ARG A 118 0.87 -10.02 2.61
N ALA A 119 1.56 -9.18 3.35
CA ALA A 119 1.11 -7.84 3.70
C ALA A 119 2.27 -6.83 3.70
N ARG A 120 1.98 -5.62 3.23
CA ARG A 120 2.85 -4.43 3.35
C ARG A 120 2.07 -3.34 4.05
N ALA A 121 2.76 -2.52 4.82
CA ALA A 121 2.16 -1.39 5.52
C ALA A 121 2.45 -0.11 4.75
N VAL A 122 1.45 0.77 4.68
CA VAL A 122 1.57 2.10 4.09
C VAL A 122 1.18 3.17 5.11
N ARG A 123 1.89 4.30 5.09
CA ARG A 123 1.45 5.54 5.73
C ARG A 123 1.13 6.59 4.66
N ARG A 124 0.28 7.56 5.01
CA ARG A 124 -0.25 8.56 4.07
C ARG A 124 0.17 9.95 4.51
N LEU A 125 0.85 10.68 3.63
CA LEU A 125 1.14 12.09 3.81
C LEU A 125 0.09 12.90 3.06
N LYS A 126 -0.81 13.57 3.78
CA LYS A 126 -1.86 14.41 3.19
C LYS A 126 -1.26 15.68 2.60
N ILE A 127 -1.82 16.11 1.48
CA ILE A 127 -1.50 17.39 0.83
C ILE A 127 -2.62 18.35 1.25
N LEU A 128 -2.28 19.34 2.08
CA LEU A 128 -3.22 20.32 2.63
C LEU A 128 -3.19 21.62 1.83
#